data_AF-A0A7S0NXN1-F1
#
_entry.id   AF-A0A7S0NXN1-F1
#
_cell.length_a   1.000
_cell.length_b   1.000
_cell.length_c   1.000
_cell.angle_alpha   90.00
_cell.angle_beta   90.00
_cell.angle_gamma   90.00
#
_symmetry.space_group_name_H-M   'P 1'
#
loop_
_entity.id
_entity.type
_entity.pdbx_description
1 polymer ?
#
loop_
_entity_poly.entity_id
_entity_poly.type
_entity_poly.pdbx_seq_one_letter_code
_entity_poly.pdbx_strand_id
1 'polypeptide(L)'
;NASCHFALHGCVDSTAANFLSLAEVDDSSCLPRFRGCKDSIALNFNSSATVGGSGLCEYAFAGCTDSNASNYDFSALVDDGRCERSGCTAPSALNFEPLANRDDGSCRWRVSGCTNPRALNFRTSASDETGACQVVGCMDSRAYNYAKDATLPAPCVIPPTGCTDAFALNFDSEARIDDGSCRHGGCLDEASADFDPQASIALEGACRTRLKGCTDASAYNYHSATTLDDGSCIFRGCSNSAALNYDSRVTVEDRRSCKLPKRGCTAPAALNFRADATDDDGSCVIAGCTMRWALNYNSEATSNDGSCTRPKHAKGCTDSDASNYASLAEEDDGSCAIVGCMQRARAE
;
A
#
# COMPACT_ATOMS: atom_id res chain seq x y z
N ASN A 1 -130.59 51.24 -28.83
CA ASN A 1 -129.62 50.26 -28.31
C ASN A 1 -128.39 51.05 -27.89
N ALA A 2 -128.18 51.22 -26.59
CA ALA A 2 -127.17 52.11 -26.03
C ALA A 2 -125.77 51.53 -26.26
N SER A 3 -124.88 52.27 -26.93
CA SER A 3 -123.46 51.90 -26.98
C SER A 3 -122.76 52.51 -25.77
N CYS A 4 -122.32 51.67 -24.84
CA CYS A 4 -121.39 52.10 -23.79
C CYS A 4 -120.02 52.38 -24.42
N HIS A 5 -119.58 53.64 -24.31
CA HIS A 5 -118.19 54.01 -24.56
C HIS A 5 -117.43 53.82 -23.25
N PHE A 6 -116.50 52.87 -23.19
CA PHE A 6 -115.59 52.75 -22.06
C PHE A 6 -114.39 53.66 -22.34
N ALA A 7 -114.32 54.79 -21.63
CA ALA A 7 -113.16 55.67 -21.73
C ALA A 7 -111.95 54.97 -21.12
N LEU A 8 -110.85 54.87 -21.88
CA LEU A 8 -109.59 54.33 -21.36
C LEU A 8 -108.94 55.39 -20.47
N HIS A 9 -108.67 55.01 -19.21
CA HIS A 9 -107.96 55.82 -18.25
C HIS A 9 -106.45 55.55 -18.33
N GLY A 10 -105.65 56.61 -18.33
CA GLY A 10 -104.20 56.51 -18.39
C GLY A 10 -103.59 57.89 -18.66
N CYS A 11 -102.26 57.98 -18.63
CA CYS A 11 -101.60 59.26 -18.87
C CYS A 11 -101.86 59.75 -20.32
N VAL A 12 -102.57 60.88 -20.46
CA VAL A 12 -102.88 61.53 -21.75
C VAL A 12 -101.84 62.60 -22.13
N ASP A 13 -100.87 62.88 -21.27
CA ASP A 13 -99.78 63.82 -21.58
C ASP A 13 -98.76 63.16 -22.52
N SER A 14 -98.76 63.59 -23.77
CA SER A 14 -97.84 63.12 -24.82
C SER A 14 -96.34 63.25 -24.48
N THR A 15 -96.00 64.07 -23.48
CA THR A 15 -94.63 64.29 -23.03
C THR A 15 -94.21 63.37 -21.88
N ALA A 16 -95.14 62.65 -21.23
CA ALA A 16 -94.85 61.72 -20.14
C ALA A 16 -94.20 60.42 -20.62
N ALA A 17 -93.51 59.72 -19.71
CA ALA A 17 -92.80 58.48 -20.05
C ALA A 17 -93.73 57.29 -20.32
N ASN A 18 -94.90 57.28 -19.69
CA ASN A 18 -95.95 56.26 -19.82
C ASN A 18 -97.20 56.80 -20.53
N PHE A 19 -97.02 57.81 -21.40
CA PHE A 19 -98.10 58.32 -22.25
C PHE A 19 -98.76 57.18 -23.03
N LEU A 20 -100.09 57.13 -22.97
CA LEU A 20 -100.90 56.17 -23.72
C LEU A 20 -101.76 56.93 -24.73
N SER A 21 -101.45 56.78 -26.02
CA SER A 21 -102.12 57.53 -27.10
C SER A 21 -103.60 57.23 -27.30
N LEU A 22 -104.13 56.21 -26.62
CA LEU A 22 -105.53 55.77 -26.66
C LEU A 22 -106.28 56.10 -25.36
N ALA A 23 -105.61 56.68 -24.36
CA ALA A 23 -106.28 57.16 -23.17
C ALA A 23 -107.05 58.44 -23.49
N GLU A 24 -108.31 58.49 -23.07
CA GLU A 24 -109.21 59.63 -23.28
C GLU A 24 -109.40 60.46 -22.01
N VAL A 25 -109.06 59.89 -20.85
CA VAL A 25 -109.18 60.53 -19.54
C VAL A 25 -107.89 60.33 -18.75
N ASP A 26 -107.29 61.44 -18.30
CA ASP A 26 -106.10 61.41 -17.46
C ASP A 26 -106.42 60.86 -16.06
N ASP A 27 -105.69 59.83 -15.64
CA ASP A 27 -105.81 59.22 -14.32
C ASP A 27 -104.73 59.69 -13.34
N SER A 28 -103.96 60.71 -13.72
CA SER A 28 -102.83 61.25 -12.95
C SER A 28 -101.68 60.25 -12.76
N SER A 29 -101.64 59.16 -13.54
CA SER A 29 -100.53 58.20 -13.53
C SER A 29 -99.28 58.68 -14.29
N CYS A 30 -99.29 59.90 -14.83
CA CYS A 30 -98.21 60.43 -15.66
C CYS A 30 -96.86 60.43 -14.93
N LEU A 31 -95.91 59.66 -15.46
CA LEU A 31 -94.54 59.61 -14.99
C LEU A 31 -93.70 60.65 -15.72
N PRO A 32 -92.87 61.41 -14.99
CA PRO A 32 -91.98 62.39 -15.61
C PRO A 32 -91.00 61.71 -16.57
N ARG A 33 -90.82 62.32 -17.73
CA ARG A 33 -89.95 61.81 -18.80
C ARG A 33 -88.53 62.33 -18.65
N PHE A 34 -87.71 61.58 -17.94
CA PHE A 34 -86.28 61.86 -17.79
C PHE A 34 -85.49 61.07 -18.82
N ARG A 35 -84.88 61.78 -19.78
CA ARG A 35 -83.93 61.20 -20.73
C ARG A 35 -82.58 61.02 -20.03
N GLY A 36 -82.02 59.83 -20.15
CA GLY A 36 -80.69 59.51 -19.61
C GLY A 36 -80.28 58.09 -19.98
N CYS A 37 -79.02 57.75 -19.73
CA CYS A 37 -78.53 56.41 -20.00
C CYS A 37 -79.03 55.42 -18.94
N LYS A 38 -79.70 54.35 -19.38
CA LYS A 38 -80.15 53.25 -18.50
C LYS A 38 -79.16 52.09 -18.41
N ASP A 39 -78.04 52.18 -19.12
CA ASP A 39 -77.02 51.14 -19.13
C ASP A 39 -76.03 51.35 -17.98
N SER A 40 -75.95 50.39 -17.05
CA SER A 40 -75.13 50.49 -15.85
C SER A 40 -73.62 50.48 -16.12
N ILE A 41 -73.18 50.10 -17.32
CA ILE A 41 -71.77 50.15 -17.72
C ILE A 41 -71.36 51.48 -18.38
N ALA A 42 -72.30 52.40 -18.63
CA ALA A 42 -71.98 53.73 -19.16
C ALA A 42 -71.52 54.70 -18.06
N LEU A 43 -70.59 55.59 -18.38
CA LEU A 43 -70.06 56.63 -17.49
C LEU A 43 -71.15 57.60 -17.00
N ASN A 44 -72.16 57.84 -17.83
CA ASN A 44 -73.29 58.71 -17.52
C ASN A 44 -74.57 57.92 -17.17
N PHE A 45 -74.43 56.70 -16.63
CA PHE A 45 -75.54 55.90 -16.14
C PHE A 45 -76.41 56.69 -15.15
N ASN A 46 -77.71 56.70 -15.39
CA ASN A 46 -78.68 57.33 -14.51
C ASN A 46 -79.82 56.33 -14.24
N SER A 47 -79.80 55.75 -13.04
CA SER A 47 -80.81 54.81 -12.56
C SER A 47 -82.23 55.39 -12.47
N SER A 48 -82.38 56.72 -12.49
CA SER A 48 -83.66 57.43 -12.46
C SER A 48 -84.19 57.79 -13.86
N ALA A 49 -83.45 57.51 -14.94
CA ALA A 49 -83.92 57.76 -16.29
C ALA A 49 -85.15 56.88 -16.59
N THR A 50 -86.18 57.45 -17.21
CA THR A 50 -87.44 56.73 -17.53
C THR A 50 -87.51 56.34 -19.01
N VAL A 51 -86.78 57.04 -19.90
CA VAL A 51 -86.67 56.74 -21.33
C VAL A 51 -85.19 56.66 -21.75
N GLY A 52 -84.77 55.51 -22.30
CA GLY A 52 -83.40 55.29 -22.79
C GLY A 52 -83.30 55.38 -24.32
N GLY A 53 -82.09 55.57 -24.84
CA GLY A 53 -81.79 55.58 -26.28
C GLY A 53 -80.31 55.34 -26.54
N SER A 54 -79.97 54.69 -27.66
CA SER A 54 -78.62 54.22 -28.01
C SER A 54 -77.56 55.31 -28.19
N GLY A 55 -77.94 56.59 -28.22
CA GLY A 55 -77.03 57.74 -28.30
C GLY A 55 -76.99 58.62 -27.05
N LEU A 56 -77.61 58.20 -25.94
CA LEU A 56 -77.60 58.94 -24.66
C LEU A 56 -76.56 58.40 -23.67
N CYS A 57 -75.91 57.29 -24.00
CA CYS A 57 -74.91 56.63 -23.16
C CYS A 57 -73.50 57.01 -23.60
N GLU A 58 -72.71 57.49 -22.66
CA GLU A 58 -71.28 57.74 -22.84
C GLU A 58 -70.52 56.57 -22.23
N TYR A 59 -69.75 55.87 -23.03
CA TYR A 59 -68.95 54.73 -22.59
C TYR A 59 -67.49 55.15 -22.46
N ALA A 60 -66.79 54.57 -21.49
CA ALA A 60 -65.35 54.73 -21.40
C ALA A 60 -64.70 54.18 -22.68
N PHE A 61 -63.89 54.99 -23.35
CA PHE A 61 -63.10 54.54 -24.48
C PHE A 61 -62.10 53.50 -23.98
N ALA A 62 -62.17 52.30 -24.55
CA ALA A 62 -61.25 51.21 -24.27
C ALA A 62 -60.06 51.31 -25.23
N GLY A 63 -58.85 51.24 -24.68
CA GLY A 63 -57.60 51.34 -25.42
C GLY A 63 -56.42 51.17 -24.47
N CYS A 64 -55.19 51.19 -24.97
CA CYS A 64 -54.04 50.96 -24.12
C CYS A 64 -53.80 52.13 -23.16
N THR A 65 -53.76 51.86 -21.86
CA THR A 65 -53.55 52.90 -20.82
C THR A 65 -52.10 52.98 -20.31
N ASP A 66 -51.22 52.07 -20.74
CA ASP A 66 -49.78 52.12 -20.40
C ASP A 66 -49.07 53.17 -21.26
N SER A 67 -48.61 54.25 -20.62
CA SER A 67 -47.89 55.35 -21.28
C SER A 67 -46.56 54.96 -21.93
N ASN A 68 -46.04 53.76 -21.65
CA ASN A 68 -44.83 53.23 -22.26
C ASN A 68 -45.11 52.28 -23.44
N ALA A 69 -46.38 52.02 -23.77
CA ALA A 69 -46.74 51.21 -24.93
C ALA A 69 -46.71 52.03 -26.23
N SER A 70 -46.42 51.35 -27.33
CA SER A 70 -46.33 51.94 -28.67
C SER A 70 -47.69 52.41 -29.21
N ASN A 71 -48.78 51.80 -28.73
CA ASN A 71 -50.16 52.15 -29.05
C ASN A 71 -50.89 52.77 -27.85
N TYR A 72 -50.15 53.42 -26.94
CA TYR A 72 -50.74 54.17 -25.83
C TYR A 72 -51.79 55.15 -26.34
N ASP A 73 -53.00 55.06 -25.79
CA ASP A 73 -54.09 55.97 -26.07
C ASP A 73 -54.35 56.81 -24.82
N PHE A 74 -53.90 58.07 -24.84
CA PHE A 74 -54.12 59.00 -23.73
C PHE A 74 -55.62 59.27 -23.46
N SER A 75 -56.49 59.02 -24.44
CA SER A 75 -57.94 59.17 -24.28
C SER A 75 -58.63 57.91 -23.73
N ALA A 76 -57.92 56.78 -23.65
CA ALA A 76 -58.44 55.56 -23.05
C ALA A 76 -58.53 55.68 -21.53
N LEU A 77 -59.69 55.34 -20.99
CA LEU A 77 -59.95 55.32 -19.54
C LEU A 77 -59.97 53.90 -18.97
N VAL A 78 -60.07 52.91 -19.86
CA VAL A 78 -60.10 51.48 -19.53
C VAL A 78 -59.11 50.76 -20.42
N ASP A 79 -58.20 50.01 -19.80
CA ASP A 79 -57.24 49.19 -20.53
C ASP A 79 -57.95 48.04 -21.24
N ASP A 80 -57.78 47.94 -22.56
CA ASP A 80 -58.36 46.87 -23.37
C ASP A 80 -57.48 45.61 -23.42
N GLY A 81 -56.34 45.63 -22.71
CA GLY A 81 -55.35 44.55 -22.66
C GLY A 81 -54.55 44.38 -23.95
N ARG A 82 -54.65 45.31 -24.91
CA ARG A 82 -53.98 45.23 -26.22
C ARG A 82 -52.77 46.16 -26.34
N CYS A 83 -52.19 46.60 -25.23
CA CYS A 83 -50.97 47.41 -25.23
C CYS A 83 -49.81 46.74 -25.98
N GLU A 84 -49.25 47.39 -26.99
CA GLU A 84 -48.10 46.93 -27.77
C GLU A 84 -46.80 47.40 -27.13
N ARG A 85 -45.99 46.46 -26.65
CA ARG A 85 -44.64 46.70 -26.17
C ARG A 85 -43.66 46.04 -27.13
N SER A 86 -42.92 46.90 -27.82
CA SER A 86 -41.83 46.51 -28.71
C SER A 86 -40.61 46.13 -27.88
N GLY A 87 -39.98 45.01 -28.20
CA GLY A 87 -38.78 44.53 -27.53
C GLY A 87 -38.52 43.06 -27.84
N CYS A 88 -37.47 42.48 -27.27
CA CYS A 88 -37.16 41.09 -27.57
C CYS A 88 -38.16 40.12 -26.90
N THR A 89 -38.96 39.43 -27.71
CA THR A 89 -40.00 38.51 -27.22
C THR A 89 -39.52 37.08 -27.01
N ALA A 90 -38.27 36.76 -27.36
CA ALA A 90 -37.74 35.40 -27.31
C ALA A 90 -37.08 35.07 -25.95
N PRO A 91 -37.61 34.11 -25.15
CA PRO A 91 -37.07 33.78 -23.83
C PRO A 91 -35.62 33.27 -23.81
N SER A 92 -35.14 32.76 -24.95
CA SER A 92 -33.77 32.25 -25.11
C SER A 92 -32.75 33.32 -25.55
N ALA A 93 -33.19 34.55 -25.83
CA ALA A 93 -32.31 35.67 -26.13
C ALA A 93 -31.68 36.27 -24.86
N LEU A 94 -30.49 36.85 -25.01
CA LEU A 94 -29.73 37.49 -23.92
C LEU A 94 -30.39 38.75 -23.35
N ASN A 95 -31.24 39.40 -24.14
CA ASN A 95 -31.98 40.62 -23.77
C ASN A 95 -33.49 40.39 -23.83
N PHE A 96 -33.97 39.20 -23.49
CA PHE A 96 -35.40 38.90 -23.42
C PHE A 96 -36.13 39.92 -22.51
N GLU A 97 -37.22 40.49 -23.03
CA GLU A 97 -38.08 41.41 -22.32
C GLU A 97 -39.43 40.75 -22.01
N PRO A 98 -39.71 40.39 -20.75
CA PRO A 98 -40.89 39.59 -20.40
C PRO A 98 -42.23 40.30 -20.61
N LEU A 99 -42.22 41.62 -20.80
CA LEU A 99 -43.40 42.44 -21.08
C LEU A 99 -43.53 42.81 -22.56
N ALA A 100 -42.54 42.48 -23.39
CA ALA A 100 -42.62 42.70 -24.83
C ALA A 100 -43.58 41.67 -25.44
N ASN A 101 -44.51 42.14 -26.27
CA ASN A 101 -45.45 41.29 -27.00
C ASN A 101 -45.40 41.53 -28.52
N ARG A 102 -44.45 42.36 -28.96
CA ARG A 102 -44.12 42.60 -30.35
C ARG A 102 -42.60 42.58 -30.52
N ASP A 103 -42.10 41.67 -31.33
CA ASP A 103 -40.67 41.59 -31.63
C ASP A 103 -40.24 42.76 -32.51
N ASP A 104 -39.26 43.53 -32.07
CA ASP A 104 -38.68 44.66 -32.79
C ASP A 104 -37.34 44.31 -33.45
N GLY A 105 -36.91 43.05 -33.36
CA GLY A 105 -35.64 42.57 -33.91
C GLY A 105 -34.43 42.91 -33.04
N SER A 106 -34.63 43.45 -31.84
CA SER A 106 -33.54 43.75 -30.90
C SER A 106 -32.93 42.50 -30.25
N CYS A 107 -33.51 41.31 -30.44
CA CYS A 107 -33.04 40.07 -29.81
C CYS A 107 -31.55 39.78 -30.09
N ARG A 108 -30.76 39.69 -29.03
CA ARG A 108 -29.35 39.33 -28.99
C ARG A 108 -29.22 37.87 -28.64
N TRP A 109 -28.67 37.09 -29.56
CA TRP A 109 -28.48 35.66 -29.39
C TRP A 109 -27.09 35.35 -28.87
N ARG A 110 -26.94 34.25 -28.11
CA ARG A 110 -25.61 33.69 -27.88
C ARG A 110 -25.11 33.12 -29.20
N VAL A 111 -23.98 33.63 -29.65
CA VAL A 111 -23.28 33.04 -30.79
C VAL A 111 -22.24 32.08 -30.24
N SER A 112 -22.46 30.80 -30.45
CA SER A 112 -21.49 29.75 -30.13
C SER A 112 -20.25 29.89 -31.01
N GLY A 113 -19.07 29.84 -30.40
CA GLY A 113 -17.80 29.83 -31.11
C GLY A 113 -16.63 30.10 -30.19
N CYS A 114 -15.41 29.98 -30.74
CA CYS A 114 -14.23 30.29 -29.96
C CYS A 114 -14.07 31.80 -29.79
N THR A 115 -13.95 32.24 -28.53
CA THR A 115 -13.79 33.64 -28.13
C THR A 115 -12.31 34.01 -27.90
N ASN A 116 -11.41 33.01 -27.89
CA ASN A 116 -9.96 33.21 -27.82
C ASN A 116 -9.39 33.74 -29.16
N PRO A 117 -8.83 34.96 -29.21
CA PRO A 117 -8.28 35.57 -30.44
C PRO A 117 -7.03 34.85 -30.99
N ARG A 118 -6.41 33.96 -30.22
CA ARG A 118 -5.25 33.15 -30.65
C ARG A 118 -5.65 31.83 -31.31
N ALA A 119 -6.94 31.48 -31.34
CA ALA A 119 -7.41 30.26 -31.96
C ALA A 119 -7.67 30.45 -33.46
N LEU A 120 -7.43 29.39 -34.25
CA LEU A 120 -7.72 29.38 -35.69
C LEU A 120 -9.21 29.53 -36.01
N ASN A 121 -10.08 29.04 -35.12
CA ASN A 121 -11.53 29.14 -35.23
C ASN A 121 -12.11 30.31 -34.40
N PHE A 122 -11.30 31.33 -34.08
CA PHE A 122 -11.77 32.55 -33.40
C PHE A 122 -12.90 33.23 -34.18
N ARG A 123 -13.97 33.59 -33.46
CA ARG A 123 -15.10 34.35 -34.02
C ARG A 123 -15.33 35.60 -33.18
N THR A 124 -15.17 36.77 -33.80
CA THR A 124 -15.41 38.08 -33.16
C THR A 124 -16.85 38.28 -32.70
N SER A 125 -17.81 37.57 -33.31
CA SER A 125 -19.21 37.60 -32.93
C SER A 125 -19.58 36.58 -31.86
N ALA A 126 -18.69 35.64 -31.50
CA ALA A 126 -18.96 34.64 -30.48
C ALA A 126 -19.07 35.30 -29.10
N SER A 127 -20.07 34.87 -28.32
CA SER A 127 -20.35 35.38 -26.98
C SER A 127 -20.51 34.24 -25.96
N ASP A 128 -20.28 33.01 -26.40
CA ASP A 128 -20.41 31.78 -25.64
C ASP A 128 -19.34 30.80 -26.13
N GLU A 129 -18.46 30.35 -25.22
CA GLU A 129 -17.31 29.46 -25.49
C GLU A 129 -17.74 28.01 -25.68
N THR A 130 -18.77 27.80 -26.50
CA THR A 130 -19.26 26.47 -26.86
C THR A 130 -18.49 25.98 -28.09
N GLY A 131 -17.29 25.47 -27.85
CA GLY A 131 -16.43 24.82 -28.85
C GLY A 131 -15.01 24.57 -28.36
N ALA A 132 -14.34 23.55 -28.89
CA ALA A 132 -12.90 23.39 -28.71
C ALA A 132 -12.18 24.47 -29.55
N CYS A 133 -11.70 25.53 -28.89
CA CYS A 133 -10.82 26.52 -29.51
C CYS A 133 -9.60 25.81 -30.10
N GLN A 134 -9.34 26.00 -31.39
CA GLN A 134 -8.21 25.42 -32.11
C GLN A 134 -6.97 26.29 -31.92
N VAL A 135 -6.29 26.14 -30.79
CA VAL A 135 -5.07 26.88 -30.48
C VAL A 135 -3.86 26.06 -30.93
N VAL A 136 -3.06 26.63 -31.83
CA VAL A 136 -1.82 26.02 -32.32
C VAL A 136 -0.68 26.35 -31.35
N GLY A 137 -0.01 25.33 -30.84
CA GLY A 137 1.13 25.53 -29.96
C GLY A 137 1.86 24.24 -29.60
N CYS A 138 3.04 24.38 -29.01
CA CYS A 138 3.76 23.23 -28.49
C CYS A 138 3.04 22.69 -27.25
N MET A 139 2.73 21.40 -27.25
CA MET A 139 2.06 20.72 -26.13
C MET A 139 3.03 20.11 -25.11
N ASP A 140 4.34 20.13 -25.39
CA ASP A 140 5.37 19.62 -24.48
C ASP A 140 5.72 20.69 -23.43
N SER A 141 5.45 20.40 -22.16
CA SER A 141 5.71 21.30 -21.03
C SER A 141 7.19 21.59 -20.80
N ARG A 142 8.10 20.84 -21.43
CA ARG A 142 9.54 21.04 -21.36
C ARG A 142 10.08 22.05 -22.38
N ALA A 143 9.27 22.49 -23.34
CA ALA A 143 9.69 23.42 -24.39
C ALA A 143 9.66 24.88 -23.94
N TYR A 144 10.56 25.72 -24.47
CA TYR A 144 10.53 27.18 -24.25
C TYR A 144 9.23 27.83 -24.76
N ASN A 145 8.63 27.27 -25.81
CA ASN A 145 7.39 27.76 -26.43
C ASN A 145 6.17 26.90 -26.06
N TYR A 146 6.19 26.24 -24.90
CA TYR A 146 5.05 25.49 -24.39
C TYR A 146 3.79 26.36 -24.28
N ALA A 147 2.69 25.86 -24.84
CA ALA A 147 1.38 26.50 -24.83
C ALA A 147 0.39 25.57 -24.12
N LYS A 148 0.07 25.88 -22.86
CA LYS A 148 -0.84 25.08 -22.02
C LYS A 148 -2.26 24.96 -22.57
N ASP A 149 -2.67 25.92 -23.39
CA ASP A 149 -3.99 26.01 -24.03
C ASP A 149 -3.98 25.46 -25.46
N ALA A 150 -2.85 24.93 -25.94
CA ALA A 150 -2.76 24.34 -27.27
C ALA A 150 -3.65 23.10 -27.40
N THR A 151 -4.45 23.07 -28.45
CA THR A 151 -5.28 21.93 -28.85
C THR A 151 -4.85 21.35 -30.20
N LEU A 152 -3.94 22.03 -30.91
CA LEU A 152 -3.31 21.57 -32.14
C LEU A 152 -1.78 21.65 -32.00
N PRO A 153 -1.04 20.64 -32.49
CA PRO A 153 0.41 20.58 -32.31
C PRO A 153 1.13 21.61 -33.18
N ALA A 154 2.19 22.20 -32.62
CA ALA A 154 3.18 23.01 -33.32
C ALA A 154 4.60 22.54 -32.96
N PRO A 155 5.62 22.83 -33.78
CA PRO A 155 7.01 22.53 -33.44
C PRO A 155 7.41 23.11 -32.09
N CYS A 156 7.99 22.26 -31.25
CA CYS A 156 8.52 22.63 -29.94
C CYS A 156 9.97 23.08 -30.05
N VAL A 157 10.32 24.14 -29.33
CA VAL A 157 11.71 24.58 -29.13
C VAL A 157 12.17 24.02 -27.80
N ILE A 158 12.84 22.88 -27.84
CA ILE A 158 13.34 22.19 -26.63
C ILE A 158 14.64 22.87 -26.18
N PRO A 159 14.78 23.18 -24.88
CA PRO A 159 16.06 23.59 -24.30
C PRO A 159 17.17 22.58 -24.59
N PRO A 160 18.45 22.98 -24.57
CA PRO A 160 19.55 22.03 -24.67
C PRO A 160 19.41 20.92 -23.60
N THR A 161 19.54 19.67 -24.05
CA THR A 161 19.48 18.47 -23.21
C THR A 161 20.89 17.93 -23.02
N GLY A 162 21.19 17.44 -21.83
CA GLY A 162 22.49 16.89 -21.48
C GLY A 162 22.56 16.59 -19.99
N CYS A 163 23.72 16.19 -19.49
CA CYS A 163 23.87 15.93 -18.06
C CYS A 163 23.82 17.23 -17.26
N THR A 164 22.88 17.35 -16.33
CA THR A 164 22.71 18.55 -15.49
C THR A 164 23.39 18.45 -14.12
N ASP A 165 23.94 17.29 -13.79
CA ASP A 165 24.67 17.07 -12.54
C ASP A 165 26.09 17.67 -12.62
N ALA A 166 26.34 18.72 -11.83
CA ALA A 166 27.62 19.43 -11.76
C ALA A 166 28.80 18.55 -11.28
N PHE A 167 28.53 17.40 -10.67
CA PHE A 167 29.56 16.44 -10.24
C PHE A 167 29.81 15.31 -11.23
N ALA A 168 29.04 15.22 -12.31
CA ALA A 168 29.28 14.24 -13.36
C ALA A 168 30.45 14.64 -14.27
N LEU A 169 31.14 13.64 -14.81
CA LEU A 169 32.30 13.80 -15.69
C LEU A 169 31.95 14.43 -17.04
N ASN A 170 30.69 14.32 -17.46
CA ASN A 170 30.16 14.90 -18.69
C ASN A 170 29.09 15.96 -18.41
N PHE A 171 29.18 16.66 -17.27
CA PHE A 171 28.33 17.82 -16.98
C PHE A 171 28.31 18.78 -18.16
N ASP A 172 27.10 19.14 -18.61
CA ASP A 172 26.86 20.12 -19.66
C ASP A 172 26.27 21.38 -19.01
N SER A 173 27.04 22.46 -18.99
CA SER A 173 26.61 23.74 -18.40
C SER A 173 25.49 24.43 -19.16
N GLU A 174 25.29 24.08 -20.43
CA GLU A 174 24.21 24.62 -21.26
C GLU A 174 22.93 23.78 -21.17
N ALA A 175 23.04 22.54 -20.70
CA ALA A 175 21.89 21.67 -20.50
C ALA A 175 20.92 22.25 -19.45
N ARG A 176 19.64 22.26 -19.80
CA ARG A 176 18.54 22.66 -18.90
C ARG A 176 17.63 21.50 -18.53
N ILE A 177 17.75 20.40 -19.26
CA ILE A 177 16.97 19.19 -19.07
C ILE A 177 17.95 18.03 -19.02
N ASP A 178 17.88 17.28 -17.93
CA ASP A 178 18.66 16.06 -17.77
C ASP A 178 18.18 14.99 -18.75
N ASP A 179 19.08 14.49 -19.59
CA ASP A 179 18.77 13.42 -20.55
C ASP A 179 19.19 12.03 -20.04
N GLY A 180 19.64 11.93 -18.78
CA GLY A 180 20.14 10.70 -18.18
C GLY A 180 21.51 10.26 -18.72
N SER A 181 22.20 11.12 -19.48
CA SER A 181 23.54 10.80 -20.00
C SER A 181 24.65 10.94 -18.95
N CYS A 182 24.36 11.37 -17.73
CA CYS A 182 25.36 11.63 -16.69
C CYS A 182 26.28 10.42 -16.45
N ARG A 183 27.58 10.71 -16.45
CA ARG A 183 28.64 9.74 -16.23
C ARG A 183 29.38 10.05 -14.95
N HIS A 184 29.23 9.19 -13.96
CA HIS A 184 29.94 9.29 -12.69
C HIS A 184 31.11 8.31 -12.69
N GLY A 185 32.26 8.81 -12.26
CA GLY A 185 33.45 7.99 -12.12
C GLY A 185 33.53 7.39 -10.73
N GLY A 186 33.81 6.09 -10.64
CA GLY A 186 33.97 5.41 -9.36
C GLY A 186 34.44 3.98 -9.53
N CYS A 187 34.25 3.17 -8.50
CA CYS A 187 34.58 1.75 -8.55
C CYS A 187 33.38 0.93 -9.04
N LEU A 188 33.54 0.21 -10.15
CA LEU A 188 32.51 -0.68 -10.70
C LEU A 188 32.60 -2.13 -10.19
N ASP A 189 33.62 -2.46 -9.41
CA ASP A 189 33.79 -3.79 -8.84
C ASP A 189 32.90 -3.92 -7.59
N GLU A 190 31.76 -4.62 -7.72
CA GLU A 190 30.82 -4.93 -6.61
C GLU A 190 31.50 -5.66 -5.45
N ALA A 191 32.63 -6.29 -5.72
CA ALA A 191 33.42 -6.99 -4.74
C ALA A 191 34.35 -6.03 -3.97
N SER A 192 34.58 -4.80 -4.44
CA SER A 192 35.40 -3.81 -3.76
C SER A 192 34.66 -3.18 -2.57
N ALA A 193 35.40 -2.83 -1.53
CA ALA A 193 34.87 -2.07 -0.39
C ALA A 193 34.45 -0.64 -0.79
N ASP A 194 35.00 -0.11 -1.88
CA ASP A 194 34.71 1.23 -2.39
C ASP A 194 33.76 1.20 -3.59
N PHE A 195 33.02 0.09 -3.80
CA PHE A 195 32.03 -0.02 -4.87
C PHE A 195 31.06 1.16 -4.84
N ASP A 196 30.93 1.85 -5.98
CA ASP A 196 30.03 2.97 -6.15
C ASP A 196 28.88 2.57 -7.08
N PRO A 197 27.67 2.33 -6.56
CA PRO A 197 26.51 1.96 -7.38
C PRO A 197 26.03 3.08 -8.30
N GLN A 198 26.52 4.32 -8.14
CA GLN A 198 26.23 5.43 -9.06
C GLN A 198 27.28 5.56 -10.17
N ALA A 199 28.43 4.90 -10.05
CA ALA A 199 29.46 4.96 -11.07
C ALA A 199 29.00 4.29 -12.37
N SER A 200 29.23 4.96 -13.49
CA SER A 200 29.04 4.43 -14.85
C SER A 200 30.35 4.39 -15.65
N ILE A 201 31.46 4.83 -15.05
CA ILE A 201 32.82 4.68 -15.56
C ILE A 201 33.72 4.20 -14.42
N ALA A 202 34.53 3.16 -14.69
CA ALA A 202 35.62 2.78 -13.80
C ALA A 202 36.74 3.84 -13.86
N LEU A 203 37.01 4.50 -12.73
CA LEU A 203 38.19 5.36 -12.60
C LEU A 203 39.39 4.54 -12.12
N GLU A 204 40.55 4.74 -12.76
CA GLU A 204 41.78 4.10 -12.32
C GLU A 204 42.11 4.49 -10.86
N GLY A 205 42.28 3.48 -10.00
CA GLY A 205 42.54 3.68 -8.58
C GLY A 205 41.30 3.98 -7.72
N ALA A 206 40.09 4.05 -8.30
CA ALA A 206 38.86 4.22 -7.51
C ALA A 206 38.48 2.96 -6.72
N CYS A 207 38.72 1.78 -7.28
CA CYS A 207 38.67 0.55 -6.50
C CYS A 207 39.97 0.44 -5.70
N ARG A 208 39.92 0.56 -4.36
CA ARG A 208 41.07 0.12 -3.58
C ARG A 208 41.22 -1.38 -3.81
N THR A 209 42.43 -1.80 -4.12
CA THR A 209 42.79 -3.20 -4.17
C THR A 209 42.46 -3.82 -2.81
N ARG A 210 41.70 -4.93 -2.78
CA ARG A 210 41.47 -5.68 -1.54
C ARG A 210 42.82 -5.95 -0.87
N LEU A 211 43.03 -5.41 0.32
CA LEU A 211 44.26 -5.64 1.07
C LEU A 211 44.26 -7.12 1.47
N LYS A 212 45.11 -7.90 0.80
CA LYS A 212 45.31 -9.33 1.06
C LYS A 212 46.10 -9.51 2.34
N GLY A 213 45.68 -10.45 3.17
CA GLY A 213 46.35 -10.83 4.41
C GLY A 213 45.41 -11.60 5.33
N CYS A 214 45.88 -11.95 6.52
CA CYS A 214 45.08 -12.76 7.42
C CYS A 214 43.86 -12.02 8.00
N THR A 215 42.67 -12.55 7.74
CA THR A 215 41.40 -12.00 8.25
C THR A 215 40.92 -12.64 9.56
N ASP A 216 41.55 -13.73 10.01
CA ASP A 216 41.19 -14.42 11.26
C ASP A 216 41.79 -13.70 12.47
N ALA A 217 40.93 -13.14 13.33
CA ALA A 217 41.33 -12.40 14.53
C ALA A 217 42.11 -13.24 15.56
N SER A 218 42.10 -14.56 15.45
CA SER A 218 42.86 -15.47 16.31
C SER A 218 44.29 -15.74 15.82
N ALA A 219 44.66 -15.27 14.62
CA ALA A 219 46.01 -15.40 14.09
C ALA A 219 46.94 -14.27 14.55
N TYR A 220 48.24 -14.56 14.64
CA TYR A 220 49.26 -13.61 15.09
C TYR A 220 49.50 -12.45 14.11
N ASN A 221 49.30 -12.68 12.82
CA ASN A 221 49.43 -11.67 11.77
C ASN A 221 48.07 -11.16 11.29
N TYR A 222 47.02 -11.28 12.12
CA TYR A 222 45.74 -10.64 11.86
C TYR A 222 45.93 -9.14 11.65
N HIS A 223 45.32 -8.60 10.60
CA HIS A 223 45.31 -7.18 10.36
C HIS A 223 43.87 -6.70 10.11
N SER A 224 43.38 -5.76 10.93
CA SER A 224 41.98 -5.30 10.84
C SER A 224 41.63 -4.60 9.53
N ALA A 225 42.64 -4.11 8.78
CA ALA A 225 42.43 -3.49 7.47
C ALA A 225 42.44 -4.47 6.28
N THR A 226 42.70 -5.77 6.49
CA THR A 226 42.64 -6.77 5.40
C THR A 226 41.22 -7.27 5.21
N THR A 227 40.77 -7.33 3.96
CA THR A 227 39.38 -7.68 3.58
C THR A 227 39.29 -8.95 2.74
N LEU A 228 40.44 -9.56 2.44
CA LEU A 228 40.53 -10.81 1.69
C LEU A 228 41.60 -11.70 2.30
N ASP A 229 41.19 -12.86 2.82
CA ASP A 229 42.13 -13.87 3.31
C ASP A 229 42.95 -14.42 2.14
N ASP A 230 44.27 -14.36 2.28
CA ASP A 230 45.21 -14.93 1.32
C ASP A 230 45.87 -16.22 1.82
N GLY A 231 45.38 -16.75 2.96
CA GLY A 231 45.91 -17.96 3.58
C GLY A 231 47.23 -17.75 4.31
N SER A 232 47.68 -16.50 4.49
CA SER A 232 48.91 -16.18 5.22
C SER A 232 48.78 -16.27 6.74
N CYS A 233 47.63 -16.66 7.29
CA CYS A 233 47.40 -16.70 8.74
C CYS A 233 48.44 -17.54 9.50
N ILE A 234 49.03 -16.92 10.52
CA ILE A 234 50.05 -17.51 11.38
C ILE A 234 49.41 -17.92 12.70
N PHE A 235 49.34 -19.23 12.94
CA PHE A 235 48.89 -19.83 14.18
C PHE A 235 50.07 -20.53 14.84
N ARG A 236 50.45 -20.08 16.05
CA ARG A 236 51.46 -20.75 16.88
C ARG A 236 50.80 -21.67 17.89
N GLY A 237 51.27 -22.91 17.96
CA GLY A 237 50.73 -23.89 18.88
C GLY A 237 51.36 -25.26 18.67
N CYS A 238 50.61 -26.31 18.98
CA CYS A 238 51.07 -27.68 18.85
C CYS A 238 50.38 -28.38 17.67
N SER A 239 51.15 -28.76 16.65
CA SER A 239 50.69 -29.54 15.49
C SER A 239 50.92 -31.05 15.67
N ASN A 240 51.40 -31.49 16.84
CA ASN A 240 51.61 -32.91 17.13
C ASN A 240 50.28 -33.59 17.46
N SER A 241 49.81 -34.48 16.60
CA SER A 241 48.55 -35.22 16.78
C SER A 241 48.51 -36.13 18.03
N ALA A 242 49.66 -36.43 18.63
CA ALA A 242 49.74 -37.17 19.90
C ALA A 242 49.62 -36.26 21.13
N ALA A 243 49.59 -34.93 20.97
CA ALA A 243 49.42 -34.00 22.08
C ALA A 243 47.94 -33.77 22.40
N LEU A 244 47.64 -33.54 23.68
CA LEU A 244 46.30 -33.26 24.19
C LEU A 244 45.73 -31.92 23.69
N ASN A 245 46.60 -30.99 23.28
CA ASN A 245 46.24 -29.68 22.73
C ASN A 245 46.62 -29.53 21.26
N TYR A 246 46.54 -30.62 20.50
CA TYR A 246 46.69 -30.61 19.06
C TYR A 246 45.72 -29.62 18.39
N ASP A 247 46.25 -28.73 17.54
CA ASP A 247 45.47 -27.89 16.65
C ASP A 247 46.01 -28.03 15.22
N SER A 248 45.15 -28.49 14.31
CA SER A 248 45.49 -28.73 12.90
C SER A 248 45.69 -27.45 12.09
N ARG A 249 45.33 -26.28 12.63
CA ARG A 249 45.53 -24.97 11.99
C ARG A 249 46.90 -24.37 12.27
N VAL A 250 47.69 -24.96 13.16
CA VAL A 250 49.03 -24.47 13.53
C VAL A 250 49.93 -24.44 12.30
N THR A 251 50.37 -23.23 11.93
CA THR A 251 51.32 -23.01 10.82
C THR A 251 52.75 -22.81 11.32
N VAL A 252 52.93 -22.51 12.61
CA VAL A 252 54.24 -22.39 13.26
C VAL A 252 54.27 -23.23 14.53
N GLU A 253 55.06 -24.30 14.50
CA GLU A 253 55.17 -25.26 15.61
C GLU A 253 55.88 -24.65 16.83
N ASP A 254 55.20 -24.66 17.98
CA ASP A 254 55.78 -24.42 19.30
C ASP A 254 55.77 -25.72 20.11
N ARG A 255 56.85 -26.49 19.98
CA ARG A 255 57.03 -27.78 20.67
C ARG A 255 56.93 -27.69 22.19
N ARG A 256 57.16 -26.51 22.78
CA ARG A 256 57.05 -26.31 24.24
C ARG A 256 55.60 -26.12 24.67
N SER A 257 54.71 -25.73 23.76
CA SER A 257 53.27 -25.63 24.00
C SER A 257 52.58 -26.99 24.00
N CYS A 258 53.19 -28.03 23.41
CA CYS A 258 52.61 -29.37 23.33
C CYS A 258 52.47 -30.03 24.70
N LYS A 259 51.22 -30.32 25.08
CA LYS A 259 50.88 -31.10 26.27
C LYS A 259 50.79 -32.57 25.89
N LEU A 260 51.91 -33.29 26.05
CA LEU A 260 51.93 -34.72 25.78
C LEU A 260 51.27 -35.51 26.91
N PRO A 261 50.57 -36.62 26.60
CA PRO A 261 50.07 -37.55 27.60
C PRO A 261 51.22 -38.08 28.46
N LYS A 262 51.02 -38.10 29.78
CA LYS A 262 51.96 -38.71 30.72
C LYS A 262 51.66 -40.19 30.80
N ARG A 263 52.64 -41.02 30.44
CA ARG A 263 52.53 -42.48 30.49
C ARG A 263 52.86 -43.03 31.88
N GLY A 264 52.06 -43.99 32.32
CA GLY A 264 52.26 -44.70 33.58
C GLY A 264 51.00 -45.44 34.00
N CYS A 265 51.11 -46.33 34.99
CA CYS A 265 49.95 -47.07 35.46
C CYS A 265 48.81 -46.16 35.94
N THR A 266 47.64 -46.24 35.31
CA THR A 266 46.46 -45.45 35.69
C THR A 266 45.47 -46.20 36.57
N ALA A 267 45.73 -47.47 36.90
CA ALA A 267 44.86 -48.28 37.76
C ALA A 267 45.07 -47.94 39.25
N PRO A 268 44.09 -47.37 39.97
CA PRO A 268 44.29 -46.91 41.35
C PRO A 268 44.62 -48.01 42.36
N ALA A 269 44.27 -49.27 42.04
CA ALA A 269 44.54 -50.43 42.88
C ALA A 269 45.93 -51.06 42.64
N ALA A 270 46.69 -50.58 41.66
CA ALA A 270 48.03 -51.08 41.38
C ALA A 270 49.07 -50.47 42.33
N LEU A 271 50.09 -51.25 42.67
CA LEU A 271 51.18 -50.84 43.56
C LEU A 271 52.02 -49.68 43.00
N ASN A 272 52.10 -49.55 41.68
CA ASN A 272 52.83 -48.50 40.97
C ASN A 272 51.92 -47.49 40.27
N PHE A 273 50.69 -47.30 40.78
CA PHE A 273 49.77 -46.27 40.28
C PHE A 273 50.42 -44.88 40.26
N ARG A 274 50.28 -44.18 39.13
CA ARG A 274 50.72 -42.79 38.97
C ARG A 274 49.52 -41.89 38.78
N ALA A 275 49.19 -41.11 39.80
CA ALA A 275 48.05 -40.18 39.77
C ALA A 275 48.17 -39.09 38.70
N ASP A 276 49.38 -38.80 38.22
CA ASP A 276 49.63 -37.83 37.15
C ASP A 276 49.75 -38.47 35.76
N ALA A 277 49.65 -39.80 35.65
CA ALA A 277 49.56 -40.47 34.36
C ALA A 277 48.16 -40.25 33.76
N THR A 278 48.13 -39.89 32.49
CA THR A 278 46.91 -39.67 31.69
C THR A 278 46.67 -40.79 30.69
N ASP A 279 47.65 -41.67 30.50
CA ASP A 279 47.65 -42.77 29.53
C ASP A 279 48.32 -44.00 30.16
N ASP A 280 47.61 -45.14 30.20
CA ASP A 280 48.13 -46.37 30.79
C ASP A 280 49.18 -46.99 29.87
N ASP A 281 50.37 -47.24 30.39
CA ASP A 281 51.48 -47.84 29.64
C ASP A 281 51.60 -49.36 29.84
N GLY A 282 50.64 -49.97 30.53
CA GLY A 282 50.62 -51.40 30.82
C GLY A 282 51.64 -51.82 31.89
N SER A 283 52.28 -50.86 32.58
CA SER A 283 53.23 -51.15 33.65
C SER A 283 52.58 -51.56 34.97
N CYS A 284 51.24 -51.58 35.08
CA CYS A 284 50.52 -51.81 36.33
C CYS A 284 50.90 -53.12 37.04
N VAL A 285 51.32 -52.98 38.31
CA VAL A 285 51.64 -54.09 39.21
C VAL A 285 50.46 -54.30 40.16
N ILE A 286 49.70 -55.36 39.94
CA ILE A 286 48.53 -55.72 40.75
C ILE A 286 48.95 -56.84 41.71
N ALA A 287 48.81 -56.59 43.01
CA ALA A 287 49.10 -57.55 44.06
C ALA A 287 47.95 -58.56 44.22
N GLY A 288 48.27 -59.84 44.34
CA GLY A 288 47.30 -60.88 44.66
C GLY A 288 47.86 -62.28 44.45
N CYS A 289 47.10 -63.32 44.78
CA CYS A 289 47.61 -64.67 44.60
C CYS A 289 47.70 -65.05 43.11
N THR A 290 48.92 -65.30 42.62
CA THR A 290 49.17 -65.71 41.22
C THR A 290 49.19 -67.23 41.00
N MET A 291 49.03 -68.01 42.07
CA MET A 291 49.08 -69.46 42.00
C MET A 291 47.71 -70.03 41.61
N ARG A 292 47.59 -70.61 40.41
CA ARG A 292 46.32 -71.14 39.86
C ARG A 292 45.65 -72.22 40.70
N TRP A 293 46.40 -72.89 41.57
CA TRP A 293 45.87 -73.93 42.46
C TRP A 293 45.26 -73.36 43.75
N ALA A 294 45.52 -72.10 44.09
CA ALA A 294 45.04 -71.49 45.31
C ALA A 294 43.56 -71.11 45.21
N LEU A 295 42.83 -71.22 46.31
CA LEU A 295 41.39 -70.91 46.35
C LEU A 295 41.08 -69.44 46.05
N ASN A 296 42.02 -68.54 46.36
CA ASN A 296 41.91 -67.10 46.13
C ASN A 296 42.82 -66.63 44.98
N TYR A 297 43.05 -67.46 43.98
CA TYR A 297 43.75 -67.06 42.75
C TYR A 297 43.11 -65.81 42.14
N ASN A 298 43.92 -64.79 41.87
CA ASN A 298 43.51 -63.56 41.18
C ASN A 298 44.14 -63.56 39.78
N SER A 299 43.33 -63.68 38.73
CA SER A 299 43.79 -63.66 37.33
C SER A 299 44.42 -62.34 36.91
N GLU A 300 44.08 -61.25 37.60
CA GLU A 300 44.60 -59.91 37.33
C GLU A 300 45.89 -59.63 38.11
N ALA A 301 46.29 -60.50 39.05
CA ALA A 301 47.50 -60.30 39.83
C ALA A 301 48.75 -60.50 38.94
N THR A 302 49.55 -59.44 38.80
CA THR A 302 50.84 -59.49 38.12
C THR A 302 52.02 -59.68 39.09
N SER A 303 51.76 -59.61 40.40
CA SER A 303 52.73 -59.91 41.46
C SER A 303 52.09 -60.71 42.60
N ASN A 304 52.75 -61.80 43.02
CA ASN A 304 52.29 -62.62 44.14
C ASN A 304 52.54 -61.90 45.48
N ASP A 305 51.48 -61.66 46.24
CA ASP A 305 51.54 -60.98 47.55
C ASP A 305 51.60 -61.94 48.74
N GLY A 306 51.69 -63.24 48.48
CA GLY A 306 51.72 -64.27 49.52
C GLY A 306 50.36 -64.56 50.14
N SER A 307 49.27 -63.97 49.65
CA SER A 307 47.91 -64.21 50.15
C SER A 307 47.34 -65.59 49.78
N CYS A 308 48.05 -66.40 48.99
CA CYS A 308 47.56 -67.69 48.50
C CYS A 308 47.13 -68.65 49.61
N THR A 309 45.87 -69.07 49.55
CA THR A 309 45.26 -69.99 50.52
C THR A 309 45.21 -71.42 49.95
N ARG A 310 45.65 -72.38 50.76
CA ARG A 310 45.59 -73.82 50.46
C ARG A 310 44.19 -74.38 50.75
N PRO A 311 43.69 -75.35 49.97
CA PRO A 311 42.50 -76.12 50.36
C PRO A 311 42.78 -76.88 51.66
N LYS A 312 41.96 -76.67 52.71
CA LYS A 312 42.00 -77.50 53.93
C LYS A 312 41.20 -78.77 53.66
N HIS A 313 41.79 -79.93 53.96
CA HIS A 313 41.22 -81.29 53.78
C HIS A 313 41.16 -81.77 52.32
N ALA A 314 42.31 -81.88 51.66
CA ALA A 314 42.40 -82.70 50.45
C ALA A 314 42.29 -84.18 50.85
N LYS A 315 41.20 -84.84 50.44
CA LYS A 315 40.95 -86.27 50.66
C LYS A 315 41.42 -87.08 49.45
N GLY A 316 42.02 -88.24 49.70
CA GLY A 316 42.55 -89.14 48.68
C GLY A 316 43.39 -90.25 49.32
N CYS A 317 43.77 -91.28 48.56
CA CYS A 317 44.53 -92.39 49.13
C CYS A 317 45.86 -91.91 49.76
N THR A 318 46.04 -92.15 51.07
CA THR A 318 47.26 -91.73 51.81
C THR A 318 48.30 -92.85 51.95
N ASP A 319 48.00 -94.07 51.48
CA ASP A 319 48.94 -95.18 51.49
C ASP A 319 49.93 -95.08 50.31
N SER A 320 51.21 -94.88 50.61
CA SER A 320 52.26 -94.73 49.59
C SER A 320 52.52 -95.98 48.75
N ASP A 321 52.12 -97.14 49.24
CA ASP A 321 52.28 -98.42 48.55
C ASP A 321 51.05 -98.77 47.69
N ALA A 322 49.98 -97.99 47.80
CA ALA A 322 48.84 -98.11 46.91
C ALA A 322 49.12 -97.49 45.54
N SER A 323 48.60 -98.15 44.50
CA SER A 323 48.76 -97.71 43.11
C SER A 323 48.15 -96.34 42.81
N ASN A 324 47.25 -95.86 43.66
CA ASN A 324 46.56 -94.57 43.54
C ASN A 324 46.89 -93.61 44.69
N TYR A 325 48.07 -93.73 45.31
CA TYR A 325 48.56 -92.79 46.32
C TYR A 325 48.49 -91.32 45.85
N ALA A 326 47.84 -90.47 46.64
CA ALA A 326 47.71 -89.03 46.41
C ALA A 326 48.62 -88.26 47.39
N SER A 327 49.75 -87.75 46.90
CA SER A 327 50.78 -87.10 47.74
C SER A 327 50.35 -85.79 48.41
N LEU A 328 49.21 -85.24 48.03
CA LEU A 328 48.62 -84.03 48.64
C LEU A 328 47.40 -84.33 49.52
N ALA A 329 47.01 -85.60 49.66
CA ALA A 329 45.93 -86.00 50.55
C ALA A 329 46.44 -86.07 52.00
N GLU A 330 45.74 -85.40 52.91
CA GLU A 330 46.05 -85.41 54.36
C GLU A 330 45.11 -86.35 55.14
N GLU A 331 44.06 -86.84 54.49
CA GLU A 331 43.05 -87.72 55.08
C GLU A 331 42.69 -88.81 54.05
N ASP A 332 42.80 -90.09 54.45
CA ASP A 332 42.48 -91.23 53.60
C ASP A 332 40.98 -91.30 53.33
N ASP A 333 40.60 -91.39 52.06
CA ASP A 333 39.20 -91.53 51.63
C ASP A 333 38.78 -93.00 51.42
N GLY A 334 39.66 -93.94 51.75
CA GLY A 334 39.43 -95.38 51.60
C GLY A 334 39.53 -95.86 50.15
N SER A 335 40.02 -95.01 49.24
CA SER A 335 40.16 -95.37 47.81
C SER A 335 41.41 -96.20 47.51
N CYS A 336 42.29 -96.49 48.48
CA CYS A 336 43.57 -97.16 48.25
C CYS A 336 43.46 -98.56 47.63
N ALA A 337 44.20 -98.80 46.54
CA ALA A 337 44.26 -100.08 45.82
C ALA A 337 45.68 -100.68 45.82
N ILE A 338 45.88 -101.78 46.58
CA ILE A 338 47.15 -102.52 46.72
C ILE A 338 47.11 -103.82 45.89
N VAL A 339 48.16 -104.08 45.10
CA VAL A 339 48.22 -105.21 44.16
C VAL A 339 49.23 -106.28 44.62
N GLY A 340 48.78 -107.50 45.03
CA GLY A 340 49.58 -108.74 44.86
C GLY A 340 49.95 -109.67 46.05
N CYS A 341 49.03 -110.17 46.89
CA CYS A 341 49.33 -111.32 47.79
C CYS A 341 48.40 -112.54 47.57
N MET A 342 48.96 -113.67 47.12
CA MET A 342 48.35 -115.02 47.10
C MET A 342 48.59 -115.76 48.44
N GLN A 343 47.58 -116.47 48.95
CA GLN A 343 47.71 -117.46 50.04
C GLN A 343 48.32 -118.78 49.50
N ARG A 344 49.31 -119.36 50.21
CA ARG A 344 49.58 -120.81 50.19
C ARG A 344 49.92 -121.35 51.60
N ALA A 345 49.06 -122.26 52.05
CA ALA A 345 49.17 -123.38 52.99
C ALA A 345 50.25 -123.39 54.11
N ARG A 346 49.78 -123.66 55.34
CA ARG A 346 50.51 -124.44 56.35
C ARG A 346 49.70 -125.70 56.66
N ALA A 347 50.28 -126.87 56.44
CA ALA A 347 49.79 -128.16 56.94
C ALA A 347 50.91 -128.77 57.79
N GLU A 348 50.66 -128.85 59.09
CA GLU A 348 51.02 -129.90 60.06
C GLU A 348 50.17 -129.65 61.31
#